data_AF-A0A8J8DTI3-F1
#
_entry.id   AF-A0A8J8DTI3-F1
#
_cell.length_a   1.000
_cell.length_b   1.000
_cell.length_c   1.000
_cell.angle_alpha   90.00
_cell.angle_beta   90.00
_cell.angle_gamma   90.00
#
_symmetry.space_group_name_H-M   'P 1'
#
loop_
_entity.id
_entity.type
_entity.pdbx_description
1 polymer ?
#
loop_
_entity_poly.entity_id
_entity_poly.type
_entity_poly.pdbx_seq_one_letter_code
_entity_poly.pdbx_strand_id
1 'polypeptide(L)'
;MELEMRRMQVFFPASLEIQEELLKAGFRVPYDKESGRKTPIPVVVGSREERRIRRSRLLKAGDFESDGKFAMLPGERTFLDMELTERGFLVLRPKPAEYHLEEMGFVSVPTRVWGTWASFSLPFSAYDELVDFLGEFRNDNGNGFYTASRGSGGRIEVYAYKGRSRKDLGIPVFGYALGLHGLTLAEEYLREKARENGVPEDRLRYLRLGLRKRKETKAGLKVGLVWENGRPVEITLKLSTTEPRVKIHGLYGELVGKSRGELARTDDWYIVVHAGDFITALEAVGRAFGGNSY
;
A
#
# COMPACT_ATOMS: atom_id res chain seq x y z
N MET A 1 -20.10 0.52 -2.31
CA MET A 1 -19.87 -0.94 -2.16
C MET A 1 -18.73 -1.13 -1.16
N GLU A 2 -18.82 -2.07 -0.23
CA GLU A 2 -17.76 -2.39 0.74
C GLU A 2 -17.40 -3.86 0.61
N LEU A 3 -16.11 -4.17 0.47
CA LEU A 3 -15.62 -5.54 0.28
C LEU A 3 -14.55 -5.88 1.33
N GLU A 4 -14.64 -7.08 1.93
CA GLU A 4 -13.57 -7.56 2.81
C GLU A 4 -12.33 -7.96 1.99
N MET A 5 -11.17 -7.41 2.37
CA MET A 5 -9.90 -7.71 1.74
C MET A 5 -9.28 -9.01 2.27
N ARG A 6 -8.60 -9.75 1.40
CA ARG A 6 -7.71 -10.84 1.83
C ARG A 6 -6.47 -10.29 2.52
N ARG A 7 -5.88 -9.25 1.94
CA ARG A 7 -4.61 -8.68 2.38
C ARG A 7 -4.53 -7.19 2.11
N MET A 8 -3.87 -6.47 3.00
CA MET A 8 -3.57 -5.06 2.90
C MET A 8 -2.15 -4.80 3.39
N GLN A 9 -1.37 -4.04 2.65
CA GLN A 9 -0.02 -3.63 3.04
C GLN A 9 0.24 -2.19 2.60
N VAL A 10 0.61 -1.31 3.53
CA VAL A 10 1.06 0.05 3.23
C VAL A 10 2.47 0.26 3.77
N PHE A 11 3.40 0.51 2.85
CA PHE A 11 4.84 0.53 3.09
C PHE A 11 5.33 1.97 3.34
N PHE A 12 4.95 2.58 4.45
CA PHE A 12 5.46 3.90 4.84
C PHE A 12 7.01 4.02 4.89
N PRO A 13 7.79 2.96 5.18
CA PRO A 13 9.26 3.00 5.03
C PRO A 13 9.76 3.33 3.62
N ALA A 14 8.93 3.15 2.59
CA ALA A 14 9.26 3.50 1.22
C ALA A 14 9.19 5.02 0.95
N SER A 15 8.76 5.83 1.93
CA SER A 15 8.69 7.28 1.88
C SER A 15 9.87 7.93 2.61
N LEU A 16 10.68 8.66 1.83
CA LEU A 16 11.72 9.50 2.41
C LEU A 16 11.14 10.76 3.05
N GLU A 17 9.97 11.21 2.60
CA GLU A 17 9.28 12.36 3.17
C GLU A 17 8.93 12.12 4.65
N ILE A 18 8.31 10.97 4.98
CA ILE A 18 7.99 10.61 6.36
C ILE A 18 9.27 10.42 7.18
N GLN A 19 10.31 9.81 6.59
CA GLN A 19 11.59 9.67 7.25
C GLN A 19 12.20 11.03 7.62
N GLU A 20 12.16 11.99 6.71
CA GLU A 20 12.66 13.35 6.95
C GLU A 20 11.86 14.07 8.03
N GLU A 21 10.53 13.95 8.03
CA GLU A 21 9.68 14.53 9.08
C GLU A 21 10.05 13.99 10.48
N LEU A 22 10.26 12.68 10.59
CA LEU A 22 10.68 12.04 11.84
C LEU A 22 12.10 12.49 12.27
N LEU A 23 13.05 12.59 11.33
CA LEU A 23 14.39 13.11 11.61
C LEU A 23 14.35 14.54 12.14
N LYS A 24 13.58 15.42 11.49
CA LYS A 24 13.40 16.82 11.90
C LYS A 24 12.78 16.95 13.29
N ALA A 25 11.93 16.00 13.67
CA ALA A 25 11.32 15.95 15.00
C ALA A 25 12.26 15.46 16.11
N GLY A 26 13.40 14.87 15.74
CA GLY A 26 14.43 14.37 16.65
C GLY A 26 14.47 12.84 16.79
N PHE A 27 13.68 12.11 16.01
CA PHE A 27 13.75 10.65 16.02
C PHE A 27 15.02 10.16 15.32
N ARG A 28 15.61 9.08 15.84
CA ARG A 28 16.71 8.37 15.18
C ARG A 28 16.15 7.28 14.28
N VAL A 29 15.76 7.67 13.06
CA VAL A 29 15.16 6.77 12.05
C VAL A 29 16.12 6.42 10.90
N PRO A 30 16.04 5.19 10.35
CA PRO A 30 15.35 4.04 10.92
C PRO A 30 16.15 3.37 12.07
N TYR A 31 17.45 3.65 12.16
CA TYR A 31 18.36 3.02 13.12
C TYR A 31 19.54 3.92 13.48
N ASP A 32 19.77 4.09 14.77
CA ASP A 32 20.97 4.71 15.33
C ASP A 32 22.05 3.65 15.60
N LYS A 33 23.20 3.74 14.92
CA LYS A 33 24.34 2.84 15.05
C LYS A 33 25.15 3.17 16.29
N GLU A 34 25.12 4.42 16.76
CA GLU A 34 25.90 4.87 17.91
C GLU A 34 25.19 4.46 19.20
N SER A 35 23.89 4.74 19.30
CA SER A 35 23.09 4.37 20.49
C SER A 35 22.43 2.99 20.42
N GLY A 36 22.46 2.34 19.25
CA GLY A 36 21.78 1.06 19.00
C GLY A 36 20.25 1.16 18.92
N ARG A 37 19.68 2.37 18.96
CA ARG A 37 18.22 2.59 18.98
C ARG A 37 17.60 2.29 17.62
N LYS A 38 16.53 1.49 17.62
CA LYS A 38 15.77 1.12 16.42
C LYS A 38 14.43 1.84 16.38
N THR A 39 14.25 2.67 15.36
CA THR A 39 13.01 3.39 15.08
C THR A 39 12.58 3.15 13.63
N PRO A 40 12.30 1.90 13.23
CA PRO A 40 11.81 1.64 11.88
C PRO A 40 10.47 2.36 11.67
N ILE A 41 10.26 2.91 10.48
CA ILE A 41 8.93 3.36 10.07
C ILE A 41 8.06 2.09 9.92
N PRO A 42 6.81 2.07 10.38
CA PRO A 42 6.02 0.85 10.34
C PRO A 42 5.43 0.58 8.95
N VAL A 43 5.39 -0.70 8.55
CA VAL A 43 4.48 -1.16 7.51
C VAL A 43 3.16 -1.51 8.16
N VAL A 44 2.06 -0.93 7.68
CA VAL A 44 0.71 -1.29 8.15
C VAL A 44 0.25 -2.51 7.37
N VAL A 45 -0.08 -3.59 8.07
CA VAL A 45 -0.42 -4.87 7.44
C VAL A 45 -1.72 -5.41 8.01
N GLY A 46 -2.61 -5.85 7.13
CA GLY A 46 -3.79 -6.63 7.47
C GLY A 46 -3.83 -7.91 6.64
N SER A 47 -4.21 -9.02 7.26
CA SER A 47 -4.36 -10.30 6.58
C SER A 47 -5.53 -11.08 7.14
N ARG A 48 -6.50 -11.42 6.30
CA ARG A 48 -7.66 -12.23 6.68
C ARG A 48 -7.28 -13.62 7.17
N GLU A 49 -6.19 -14.17 6.64
CA GLU A 49 -5.63 -15.46 7.08
C GLU A 49 -4.66 -15.26 8.23
N GLU A 50 -4.59 -16.26 9.12
CA GLU A 50 -3.59 -16.34 10.17
C GLU A 50 -2.18 -16.17 9.61
N ARG A 51 -1.33 -15.40 10.30
CA ARG A 51 0.04 -15.17 9.89
C ARG A 51 1.04 -15.55 10.96
N ARG A 52 1.94 -16.46 10.59
CA ARG A 52 3.18 -16.72 11.30
C ARG A 52 4.25 -15.73 10.86
N ILE A 53 4.61 -14.79 11.72
CA ILE A 53 5.67 -13.81 11.47
C ILE A 53 6.81 -13.96 12.47
N ARG A 54 8.04 -13.60 12.07
CA ARG A 54 9.16 -13.56 13.03
C ARG A 54 8.87 -12.49 14.08
N ARG A 55 9.03 -12.81 15.35
CA ARG A 55 8.77 -11.88 16.46
C ARG A 55 9.60 -10.61 16.36
N SER A 56 10.81 -10.71 15.82
CA SER A 56 11.72 -9.59 15.57
C SER A 56 11.27 -8.63 14.45
N ARG A 57 10.29 -9.02 13.62
CA ARG A 57 9.67 -8.15 12.62
C ARG A 57 8.38 -7.50 13.12
N LEU A 58 7.78 -8.04 14.18
CA LEU A 58 6.53 -7.52 14.71
C LEU A 58 6.81 -6.29 15.60
N LEU A 59 6.37 -5.12 15.13
CA LEU A 59 6.49 -3.87 15.86
C LEU A 59 5.36 -3.70 16.87
N LYS A 60 4.11 -3.93 16.42
CA LYS A 60 2.91 -3.78 17.24
C LYS A 60 1.78 -4.60 16.64
N ALA A 61 0.92 -5.20 17.45
CA ALA A 61 -0.28 -5.92 17.04
C ALA A 61 -1.30 -5.85 18.18
N GLY A 62 -2.53 -6.30 17.93
CA GLY A 62 -3.49 -6.65 18.99
C GLY A 62 -3.04 -7.91 19.75
N ASP A 63 -3.99 -8.76 20.14
CA ASP A 63 -3.67 -10.02 20.81
C ASP A 63 -3.05 -11.05 19.85
N PHE A 64 -2.01 -11.74 20.30
CA PHE A 64 -1.34 -12.79 19.54
C PHE A 64 -0.65 -13.82 20.43
N GLU A 65 -0.49 -15.03 19.91
CA GLU A 65 0.33 -16.06 20.54
C GLU A 65 1.79 -15.97 20.08
N SER A 66 2.74 -16.31 20.95
CA SER A 66 4.15 -16.25 20.60
C SER A 66 4.96 -17.36 21.26
N ASP A 67 5.76 -18.06 20.45
CA ASP A 67 6.75 -19.05 20.91
C ASP A 67 8.11 -18.41 21.29
N GLY A 68 8.17 -17.08 21.27
CA GLY A 68 9.38 -16.27 21.53
C GLY A 68 10.20 -15.97 20.26
N LYS A 69 10.11 -16.81 19.23
CA LYS A 69 10.78 -16.63 17.93
C LYS A 69 9.81 -16.15 16.86
N PHE A 70 8.58 -16.62 16.91
CA PHE A 70 7.49 -16.32 16.01
C PHE A 70 6.28 -15.83 16.79
N ALA A 71 5.56 -14.89 16.19
CA ALA A 71 4.23 -14.51 16.60
C ALA A 71 3.22 -15.12 15.62
N MET A 72 2.17 -15.72 16.16
CA MET A 72 1.01 -16.23 15.45
C MET A 72 -0.09 -15.19 15.57
N LEU A 73 -0.26 -14.40 14.51
CA LEU A 73 -1.29 -13.38 14.44
C LEU A 73 -2.59 -14.02 13.92
N PRO A 74 -3.73 -13.81 14.59
CA PRO A 74 -5.01 -14.29 14.09
C PRO A 74 -5.37 -13.61 12.76
N GLY A 75 -6.44 -14.09 12.12
CA GLY A 75 -6.99 -13.41 10.94
C GLY A 75 -7.49 -12.01 11.30
N GLU A 76 -7.08 -11.03 10.52
CA GLU A 76 -7.37 -9.60 10.71
C GLU A 76 -8.34 -9.10 9.64
N ARG A 77 -9.40 -8.43 10.09
CA ARG A 77 -10.44 -7.87 9.22
C ARG A 77 -10.02 -6.52 8.67
N THR A 78 -9.99 -6.42 7.34
CA THR A 78 -9.75 -5.16 6.62
C THR A 78 -10.72 -5.04 5.46
N PHE A 79 -11.17 -3.82 5.16
CA PHE A 79 -12.20 -3.57 4.15
C PHE A 79 -11.74 -2.59 3.09
N LEU A 80 -12.30 -2.69 1.90
CA LEU A 80 -12.13 -1.73 0.83
C LEU A 80 -13.49 -1.16 0.46
N ASP A 81 -13.70 0.09 0.83
CA ASP A 81 -14.84 0.86 0.37
C ASP A 81 -14.61 1.36 -1.05
N MET A 82 -15.63 1.26 -1.87
CA MET A 82 -15.65 1.73 -3.24
C MET A 82 -16.86 2.63 -3.44
N GLU A 83 -16.58 3.89 -3.76
CA GLU A 83 -17.58 4.92 -4.02
C GLU A 83 -17.42 5.46 -5.45
N LEU A 84 -18.52 5.47 -6.19
CA LEU A 84 -18.60 6.09 -7.50
C LEU A 84 -19.05 7.54 -7.33
N THR A 85 -18.33 8.45 -7.98
CA THR A 85 -18.70 9.86 -8.03
C THR A 85 -19.51 10.15 -9.28
N GLU A 86 -20.37 11.16 -9.23
CA GLU A 86 -21.14 11.65 -10.39
C GLU A 86 -20.25 12.03 -11.60
N ARG A 87 -18.98 12.32 -11.36
CA ARG A 87 -17.99 12.69 -12.40
C ARG A 87 -17.26 11.49 -13.01
N GLY A 88 -17.68 10.25 -12.72
CA GLY A 88 -17.09 9.03 -13.29
C GLY A 88 -15.76 8.59 -12.65
N PHE A 89 -15.43 9.13 -11.46
CA PHE A 89 -14.29 8.64 -10.68
C PHE A 89 -14.73 7.58 -9.67
N LEU A 90 -13.83 6.62 -9.45
CA LEU A 90 -13.92 5.60 -8.43
C LEU A 90 -12.97 5.96 -7.29
N VAL A 91 -13.51 6.13 -6.09
CA VAL A 91 -12.76 6.37 -4.85
C VAL A 91 -12.67 5.05 -4.08
N LEU A 92 -11.45 4.55 -3.93
CA LEU A 92 -11.11 3.35 -3.19
C LEU A 92 -10.63 3.77 -1.79
N ARG A 93 -11.31 3.36 -0.72
CA ARG A 93 -10.95 3.69 0.67
C ARG A 93 -10.64 2.42 1.47
N PRO A 94 -9.35 2.05 1.59
CA PRO A 94 -8.98 0.93 2.44
C PRO A 94 -9.17 1.29 3.92
N LYS A 95 -9.76 0.37 4.68
CA LYS A 95 -10.07 0.51 6.10
C LYS A 95 -9.40 -0.62 6.90
N PRO A 96 -8.31 -0.33 7.64
CA PRO A 96 -7.70 -1.29 8.54
C PRO A 96 -8.47 -1.39 9.87
N ALA A 97 -9.53 -2.20 9.93
CA ALA A 97 -10.28 -2.38 11.19
C ALA A 97 -9.44 -3.16 12.22
N GLU A 98 -8.82 -4.26 11.79
CA GLU A 98 -7.82 -5.01 12.52
C GLU A 98 -6.56 -5.09 11.66
N TYR A 99 -5.40 -4.93 12.28
CA TYR A 99 -4.11 -4.88 11.59
C TYR A 99 -2.97 -5.01 12.60
N HIS A 100 -1.76 -5.18 12.08
CA HIS A 100 -0.52 -5.12 12.81
C HIS A 100 0.50 -4.24 12.08
N LEU A 101 1.60 -3.96 12.77
CA LEU A 101 2.73 -3.21 12.27
C LEU A 101 3.96 -4.10 12.15
N GLU A 102 4.57 -4.11 10.97
CA GLU A 102 5.79 -4.86 10.69
C GLU A 102 6.99 -3.95 10.38
N GLU A 103 8.18 -4.39 10.76
CA GLU A 103 9.46 -3.95 10.21
C GLU A 103 9.87 -4.89 9.06
N MET A 104 9.83 -4.39 7.83
CA MET A 104 10.23 -5.17 6.65
C MET A 104 11.70 -4.97 6.24
N GLY A 105 12.57 -4.60 7.18
CA GLY A 105 14.01 -4.49 6.94
C GLY A 105 14.36 -3.48 5.85
N PHE A 106 13.59 -2.39 5.70
CA PHE A 106 13.82 -1.35 4.68
C PHE A 106 15.19 -0.68 4.75
N VAL A 107 15.95 -0.90 5.83
CA VAL A 107 17.38 -0.58 5.93
C VAL A 107 18.26 -1.35 4.93
N SER A 108 17.84 -2.51 4.44
CA SER A 108 18.61 -3.36 3.52
C SER A 108 18.23 -3.21 2.04
N VAL A 109 17.03 -2.72 1.73
CA VAL A 109 16.56 -2.53 0.35
C VAL A 109 16.41 -1.04 0.04
N PRO A 110 17.23 -0.48 -0.87
CA PRO A 110 17.20 0.96 -1.17
C PRO A 110 15.80 1.44 -1.58
N THR A 111 15.33 2.54 -0.97
CA THR A 111 14.02 3.18 -1.25
C THR A 111 13.80 3.45 -2.74
N ARG A 112 14.87 3.67 -3.52
CA ARG A 112 14.86 3.83 -4.98
C ARG A 112 14.29 2.63 -5.77
N VAL A 113 14.35 1.41 -5.20
CA VAL A 113 13.91 0.16 -5.86
C VAL A 113 12.40 0.00 -5.76
N TRP A 114 11.79 0.49 -4.68
CA TRP A 114 10.37 0.31 -4.40
C TRP A 114 9.52 1.17 -5.34
N GLY A 115 8.81 0.56 -6.28
CA GLY A 115 7.79 1.25 -7.08
C GLY A 115 6.47 1.29 -6.32
N THR A 116 5.99 0.10 -5.95
CA THR A 116 4.79 -0.10 -5.13
C THR A 116 5.05 0.26 -3.68
N TRP A 117 4.13 1.01 -3.09
CA TRP A 117 4.18 1.38 -1.67
C TRP A 117 2.82 1.27 -0.97
N ALA A 118 1.78 0.84 -1.68
CA ALA A 118 0.59 0.24 -1.08
C ALA A 118 0.06 -0.91 -1.96
N SER A 119 -0.42 -1.98 -1.33
CA SER A 119 -0.93 -3.18 -1.97
C SER A 119 -2.18 -3.66 -1.26
N PHE A 120 -3.22 -3.98 -2.02
CA PHE A 120 -4.49 -4.46 -1.54
C PHE A 120 -4.88 -5.70 -2.34
N SER A 121 -5.47 -6.69 -1.69
CA SER A 121 -5.97 -7.91 -2.35
C SER A 121 -7.40 -8.18 -1.92
N LEU A 122 -8.27 -8.43 -2.89
CA LEU A 122 -9.63 -8.90 -2.69
C LEU A 122 -9.73 -10.38 -3.09
N PRO A 123 -10.64 -11.17 -2.49
CA PRO A 123 -10.90 -12.51 -2.97
C PRO A 123 -11.42 -12.46 -4.41
N PHE A 124 -11.07 -13.46 -5.24
CA PHE A 124 -11.56 -13.50 -6.61
C PHE A 124 -13.09 -13.59 -6.70
N SER A 125 -13.76 -14.10 -5.66
CA SER A 125 -15.23 -14.10 -5.58
C SER A 125 -15.87 -12.71 -5.67
N ALA A 126 -15.10 -11.62 -5.47
CA ALA A 126 -15.59 -10.25 -5.66
C ALA A 126 -15.54 -9.79 -7.13
N TYR A 127 -15.02 -10.61 -8.05
CA TYR A 127 -14.79 -10.20 -9.45
C TYR A 127 -16.08 -9.83 -10.16
N ASP A 128 -17.08 -10.71 -10.15
CA ASP A 128 -18.35 -10.47 -10.86
C ASP A 128 -19.10 -9.30 -10.25
N GLU A 129 -19.14 -9.21 -8.92
CA GLU A 129 -19.73 -8.08 -8.19
C GLU A 129 -19.09 -6.74 -8.59
N LEU A 130 -17.76 -6.69 -8.73
CA LEU A 130 -17.03 -5.51 -9.21
C LEU A 130 -17.35 -5.17 -10.66
N VAL A 131 -17.46 -6.19 -11.52
CA VAL A 131 -17.76 -6.03 -12.94
C VAL A 131 -19.16 -5.50 -13.16
N ASP A 132 -20.11 -5.93 -12.34
CA ASP A 132 -21.50 -5.47 -12.35
C ASP A 132 -21.61 -4.06 -11.75
N PHE A 133 -20.98 -3.81 -10.60
CA PHE A 133 -20.95 -2.51 -9.93
C PHE A 133 -20.41 -1.39 -10.83
N LEU A 134 -19.45 -1.70 -11.71
CA LEU A 134 -18.82 -0.75 -12.62
C LEU A 134 -19.34 -0.83 -14.06
N GLY A 135 -20.36 -1.66 -14.32
CA GLY A 135 -20.83 -2.00 -15.67
C GLY A 135 -21.24 -0.79 -16.52
N GLU A 136 -21.89 0.21 -15.90
CA GLU A 136 -22.34 1.43 -16.57
C GLU A 136 -21.19 2.34 -17.06
N PHE A 137 -19.97 2.14 -16.54
CA PHE A 137 -18.79 2.92 -16.90
C PHE A 137 -17.89 2.22 -17.92
N ARG A 138 -18.36 1.10 -18.50
CA ARG A 138 -17.66 0.44 -19.60
C ARG A 138 -17.58 1.39 -20.78
N ASN A 139 -16.36 1.77 -21.15
CA ASN A 139 -16.12 2.49 -22.39
C ASN A 139 -15.92 1.46 -23.50
N ASP A 140 -16.73 1.54 -24.57
CA ASP A 140 -16.69 0.61 -25.71
C ASP A 140 -15.34 0.56 -26.44
N ASN A 141 -14.48 1.57 -26.23
CA ASN A 141 -13.19 1.69 -26.89
C ASN A 141 -12.04 1.28 -25.97
N GLY A 142 -11.96 -0.01 -25.58
CA GLY A 142 -10.86 -0.63 -24.81
C GLY A 142 -9.44 -0.52 -25.41
N ASN A 143 -9.24 0.40 -26.35
CA ASN A 143 -7.99 0.75 -26.98
C ASN A 143 -6.99 1.31 -25.96
N GLY A 144 -5.77 0.80 -26.02
CA GLY A 144 -4.63 1.33 -25.28
C GLY A 144 -4.30 0.57 -23.98
N PHE A 145 -5.03 -0.48 -23.62
CA PHE A 145 -4.62 -1.37 -22.53
C PHE A 145 -3.70 -2.49 -23.02
N TYR A 146 -2.76 -2.89 -22.16
CA TYR A 146 -1.95 -4.09 -22.34
C TYR A 146 -1.82 -4.80 -21.01
N THR A 147 -1.64 -6.10 -21.08
CA THR A 147 -1.36 -6.93 -19.92
C THR A 147 0.12 -7.31 -19.88
N ALA A 148 0.63 -7.50 -18.67
CA ALA A 148 1.93 -8.14 -18.46
C ALA A 148 1.83 -9.10 -17.28
N SER A 149 2.46 -10.26 -17.43
CA SER A 149 2.55 -11.28 -16.39
C SER A 149 3.87 -11.19 -15.63
N ARG A 150 3.84 -11.60 -14.36
CA ARG A 150 5.01 -11.83 -13.53
C ARG A 150 4.81 -13.10 -12.72
N GLY A 151 5.84 -13.91 -12.61
CA GLY A 151 5.82 -15.18 -11.89
C GLY A 151 6.27 -16.34 -12.76
N SER A 152 6.48 -17.48 -12.13
CA SER A 152 6.85 -18.75 -12.78
C SER A 152 6.36 -19.90 -11.92
N GLY A 153 5.98 -21.02 -12.52
CA GLY A 153 5.42 -22.17 -11.81
C GLY A 153 3.95 -21.98 -11.43
N GLY A 154 3.56 -22.52 -10.27
CA GLY A 154 2.16 -22.58 -9.82
C GLY A 154 1.52 -21.26 -9.39
N ARG A 155 2.20 -20.10 -9.44
CA ARG A 155 1.62 -18.79 -9.11
C ARG A 155 2.01 -17.72 -10.15
N ILE A 156 1.01 -17.11 -10.77
CA ILE A 156 1.18 -16.11 -11.84
C ILE A 156 0.36 -14.87 -11.49
N GLU A 157 0.96 -13.69 -11.57
CA GLU A 157 0.27 -12.41 -11.41
C GLU A 157 0.18 -11.73 -12.78
N VAL A 158 -1.01 -11.28 -13.19
CA VAL A 158 -1.21 -10.52 -14.42
C VAL A 158 -1.81 -9.18 -14.09
N TYR A 159 -1.22 -8.14 -14.65
CA TYR A 159 -1.63 -6.76 -14.44
C TYR A 159 -1.98 -6.11 -15.76
N ALA A 160 -2.99 -5.24 -15.72
CA ALA A 160 -3.35 -4.36 -16.81
C ALA A 160 -2.74 -2.96 -16.61
N TYR A 161 -2.47 -2.33 -17.73
CA TYR A 161 -1.81 -1.05 -17.79
C TYR A 161 -2.33 -0.23 -18.97
N LYS A 162 -2.45 1.09 -18.79
CA LYS A 162 -2.93 2.01 -19.82
C LYS A 162 -1.76 2.68 -20.57
N GLY A 163 -1.50 2.24 -21.80
CA GLY A 163 -0.45 2.73 -22.71
C GLY A 163 0.94 2.15 -22.44
N ARG A 164 1.65 1.70 -23.50
CA ARG A 164 2.92 0.93 -23.39
C ARG A 164 4.02 1.61 -22.56
N SER A 165 4.03 2.93 -22.44
CA SER A 165 4.98 3.70 -21.63
C SER A 165 4.70 3.65 -20.11
N ARG A 166 3.55 3.11 -19.68
CA ARG A 166 3.14 3.06 -18.27
C ARG A 166 3.28 1.67 -17.63
N LYS A 167 4.16 0.79 -18.15
CA LYS A 167 4.25 -0.63 -17.72
C LYS A 167 4.65 -0.76 -16.25
N ASP A 168 5.21 0.31 -15.70
CA ASP A 168 5.65 0.33 -14.33
C ASP A 168 4.62 0.94 -13.37
N LEU A 169 3.56 1.58 -13.89
CA LEU A 169 2.61 2.38 -13.11
C LEU A 169 1.19 1.81 -13.07
N GLY A 170 0.66 1.26 -14.16
CA GLY A 170 -0.73 0.78 -14.23
C GLY A 170 -1.68 1.84 -14.84
N ILE A 171 -2.91 1.92 -14.32
CA ILE A 171 -3.88 2.96 -14.69
C ILE A 171 -3.57 4.29 -14.00
N PRO A 172 -3.96 5.44 -14.58
CA PRO A 172 -3.71 6.74 -13.97
C PRO A 172 -4.40 6.88 -12.60
N VAL A 173 -3.68 7.44 -11.63
CA VAL A 173 -4.21 7.82 -10.31
C VAL A 173 -4.32 9.34 -10.23
N PHE A 174 -5.51 9.85 -9.90
CA PHE A 174 -5.82 11.28 -9.85
C PHE A 174 -5.59 11.88 -8.46
N GLY A 175 -5.77 11.07 -7.42
CA GLY A 175 -5.54 11.46 -6.03
C GLY A 175 -5.27 10.24 -5.16
N TYR A 176 -4.58 10.45 -4.05
CA TYR A 176 -4.54 9.50 -2.95
C TYR A 176 -4.19 10.25 -1.65
N ALA A 177 -4.59 9.67 -0.53
CA ALA A 177 -4.09 9.98 0.80
C ALA A 177 -3.89 8.66 1.56
N LEU A 178 -2.76 8.50 2.22
CA LEU A 178 -2.51 7.40 3.16
C LEU A 178 -1.69 7.96 4.33
N GLY A 179 -2.10 7.69 5.56
CA GLY A 179 -1.45 8.26 6.75
C GLY A 179 -1.38 7.31 7.95
N LEU A 180 -0.49 7.63 8.88
CA LEU A 180 -0.34 6.91 10.16
C LEU A 180 -1.20 7.52 11.29
N HIS A 181 -1.78 8.70 11.07
CA HIS A 181 -2.73 9.28 12.03
C HIS A 181 -4.07 8.55 11.99
N GLY A 182 -4.77 8.49 13.12
CA GLY A 182 -6.04 7.76 13.24
C GLY A 182 -5.88 6.25 13.35
N LEU A 183 -4.65 5.73 13.26
CA LEU A 183 -4.32 4.32 13.44
C LEU A 183 -3.80 4.07 14.86
N THR A 184 -4.64 3.51 15.73
CA THR A 184 -4.35 3.27 17.15
C THR A 184 -2.97 2.63 17.38
N LEU A 185 -2.67 1.49 16.74
CA LEU A 185 -1.38 0.82 16.91
C LEU A 185 -0.18 1.66 16.43
N ALA A 186 -0.37 2.51 15.42
CA ALA A 186 0.70 3.37 14.91
C ALA A 186 0.98 4.52 15.87
N GLU A 187 -0.07 5.13 16.41
CA GLU A 187 0.07 6.16 17.43
C GLU A 187 0.75 5.63 18.69
N GLU A 188 0.33 4.46 19.18
CA GLU A 188 0.97 3.83 20.34
C GLU A 188 2.44 3.49 20.09
N TYR A 189 2.74 2.91 18.92
CA TYR A 189 4.11 2.62 18.51
C TYR A 189 4.97 3.90 18.48
N LEU A 190 4.45 4.98 17.90
CA LEU A 190 5.17 6.25 17.82
C LEU A 190 5.36 6.91 19.19
N ARG A 191 4.42 6.76 20.14
CA ARG A 191 4.58 7.20 21.53
C ARG A 191 5.71 6.45 22.24
N GLU A 192 5.76 5.13 22.10
CA GLU A 192 6.86 4.32 22.63
C GLU A 192 8.22 4.77 22.05
N LYS A 193 8.28 4.94 20.72
CA LYS A 193 9.49 5.42 20.05
C LYS A 193 9.86 6.85 20.40
N ALA A 194 8.90 7.71 20.70
CA ALA A 194 9.20 9.07 21.18
C ALA A 194 9.95 9.01 22.51
N ARG A 195 9.49 8.18 23.45
CA ARG A 195 10.15 7.97 24.76
C ARG A 195 11.55 7.38 24.60
N GLU A 196 11.71 6.34 23.78
CA GLU A 196 13.03 5.74 23.50
C GLU A 196 14.02 6.75 22.90
N ASN A 197 13.53 7.69 22.09
CA ASN A 197 14.36 8.70 21.43
C ASN A 197 14.53 9.99 22.25
N GLY A 198 13.83 10.15 23.39
CA GLY A 198 13.80 11.40 24.14
C GLY A 198 13.08 12.54 23.41
N VAL A 199 12.17 12.21 22.49
CA VAL A 199 11.34 13.19 21.77
C VAL A 199 10.11 13.50 22.63
N PRO A 200 9.81 14.77 22.95
CA PRO A 200 8.61 15.12 23.70
C PRO A 200 7.33 14.64 23.01
N GLU A 201 6.45 13.97 23.76
CA GLU A 201 5.24 13.34 23.22
C GLU A 201 4.32 14.36 22.52
N ASP A 202 4.28 15.61 23.00
CA ASP A 202 3.50 16.69 22.38
C ASP A 202 3.92 16.98 20.93
N ARG A 203 5.18 16.69 20.55
CA ARG A 203 5.63 16.86 19.16
C ARG A 203 4.90 15.92 18.21
N LEU A 204 4.49 14.73 18.65
CA LEU A 204 3.78 13.74 17.82
C LEU A 204 2.51 14.33 17.20
N ARG A 205 1.83 15.22 17.93
CA ARG A 205 0.58 15.87 17.49
C ARG A 205 0.76 16.78 16.28
N TYR A 206 1.99 17.24 16.03
CA TYR A 206 2.30 18.17 14.94
C TYR A 206 2.95 17.50 13.74
N LEU A 207 3.35 16.23 13.86
CA LEU A 207 4.01 15.52 12.76
C LEU A 207 3.04 15.28 11.61
N ARG A 208 3.51 15.47 10.39
CA ARG A 208 2.78 15.10 9.17
C ARG A 208 3.19 13.69 8.76
N LEU A 209 2.50 12.69 9.32
CA LEU A 209 2.82 11.27 9.10
C LEU A 209 1.92 10.61 8.05
N GLY A 210 1.47 11.40 7.07
CA GLY A 210 0.75 10.90 5.91
C GLY A 210 1.20 11.56 4.63
N LEU A 211 0.73 11.00 3.53
CA LEU A 211 1.14 11.33 2.18
C LEU A 211 -0.09 11.60 1.33
N ARG A 212 -0.16 12.79 0.75
CA ARG A 212 -1.16 13.16 -0.26
C ARG A 212 -0.52 13.29 -1.63
N LYS A 213 -1.25 12.92 -2.68
CA LYS A 213 -0.72 13.01 -4.04
C LYS A 213 -0.46 14.48 -4.43
N ARG A 214 0.78 14.82 -4.77
CA ARG A 214 1.10 16.08 -5.49
C ARG A 214 0.80 15.96 -6.97
N LYS A 215 0.63 17.10 -7.65
CA LYS A 215 0.40 17.15 -9.10
C LYS A 215 1.56 16.53 -9.88
N GLU A 216 2.78 16.77 -9.44
CA GLU A 216 4.03 16.33 -10.08
C GLU A 216 4.32 14.85 -9.83
N THR A 217 3.72 14.24 -8.80
CA THR A 217 3.95 12.84 -8.47
C THR A 217 3.34 11.94 -9.53
N LYS A 218 4.19 11.27 -10.31
CA LYS A 218 3.78 10.23 -11.27
C LYS A 218 3.37 8.99 -10.49
N ALA A 219 2.07 8.76 -10.44
CA ALA A 219 1.44 7.66 -9.73
C ALA A 219 0.57 6.83 -10.66
N GLY A 220 0.45 5.55 -10.35
CA GLY A 220 -0.49 4.66 -11.04
C GLY A 220 -0.92 3.51 -10.14
N LEU A 221 -2.06 2.93 -10.50
CA LEU A 221 -2.64 1.78 -9.82
C LEU A 221 -2.55 0.59 -10.76
N LYS A 222 -1.82 -0.46 -10.38
CA LYS A 222 -1.86 -1.72 -11.13
C LYS A 222 -3.08 -2.50 -10.66
N VAL A 223 -3.98 -2.79 -11.58
CA VAL A 223 -5.12 -3.70 -11.36
C VAL A 223 -4.73 -5.04 -11.96
N GLY A 224 -4.83 -6.10 -11.17
CA GLY A 224 -4.39 -7.41 -11.60
C GLY A 224 -5.18 -8.57 -11.02
N LEU A 225 -4.97 -9.74 -11.61
CA LEU A 225 -5.44 -11.03 -11.11
C LEU A 225 -4.25 -11.90 -10.79
N VAL A 226 -4.36 -12.63 -9.69
CA VAL A 226 -3.41 -13.65 -9.31
C VAL A 226 -4.03 -15.01 -9.51
N TRP A 227 -3.24 -15.87 -10.12
CA TRP A 227 -3.55 -17.23 -10.44
C TRP A 227 -2.67 -18.15 -9.63
N GLU A 228 -3.27 -19.16 -9.03
CA GLU A 228 -2.57 -20.24 -8.35
C GLU A 228 -3.08 -21.58 -8.85
N ASN A 229 -2.16 -22.45 -9.26
CA ASN A 229 -2.47 -23.81 -9.72
C ASN A 229 -3.59 -23.84 -10.78
N GLY A 230 -3.55 -22.91 -11.75
CA GLY A 230 -4.48 -22.86 -12.87
C GLY A 230 -5.84 -22.22 -12.59
N ARG A 231 -6.06 -21.63 -11.41
CA ARG A 231 -7.31 -20.92 -11.07
C ARG A 231 -7.04 -19.51 -10.54
N PRO A 232 -7.93 -18.53 -10.81
CA PRO A 232 -7.83 -17.20 -10.22
C PRO A 232 -8.17 -17.27 -8.72
N VAL A 233 -7.39 -16.61 -7.88
CA VAL A 233 -7.53 -16.67 -6.42
C VAL A 233 -7.71 -15.31 -5.76
N GLU A 234 -7.16 -14.24 -6.34
CA GLU A 234 -7.32 -12.88 -5.82
C GLU A 234 -7.25 -11.82 -6.93
N ILE A 235 -7.97 -10.72 -6.69
CA ILE A 235 -7.79 -9.46 -7.41
C ILE A 235 -6.77 -8.65 -6.61
N THR A 236 -5.75 -8.11 -7.26
CA THR A 236 -4.68 -7.36 -6.61
C THR A 236 -4.60 -5.93 -7.15
N LEU A 237 -4.48 -4.98 -6.24
CA LEU A 237 -4.39 -3.55 -6.50
C LEU A 237 -3.07 -3.03 -5.92
N LYS A 238 -2.18 -2.48 -6.76
CA LYS A 238 -0.85 -2.00 -6.33
C LYS A 238 -0.63 -0.54 -6.68
N LEU A 239 -0.67 0.33 -5.69
CA LEU A 239 -0.34 1.76 -5.84
C LEU A 239 1.16 1.93 -5.95
N SER A 240 1.61 2.54 -7.05
CA SER A 240 3.01 2.74 -7.37
C SER A 240 3.30 4.19 -7.72
N THR A 241 4.49 4.68 -7.35
CA THR A 241 5.01 5.97 -7.82
C THR A 241 6.41 5.81 -8.39
N THR A 242 6.77 6.67 -9.34
CA THR A 242 8.08 6.62 -10.01
C THR A 242 8.86 7.92 -9.94
N GLU A 243 8.17 9.06 -9.92
CA GLU A 243 8.76 10.41 -9.99
C GLU A 243 7.89 11.42 -9.22
N PRO A 244 8.44 12.59 -8.82
CA PRO A 244 9.84 12.98 -8.94
C PRO A 244 10.76 12.19 -7.99
N ARG A 245 12.07 12.36 -8.12
CA ARG A 245 13.01 11.88 -7.11
C ARG A 245 13.10 12.91 -5.98
N VAL A 246 13.16 12.43 -4.74
CA VAL A 246 13.34 13.24 -3.54
C VAL A 246 14.67 12.90 -2.89
N LYS A 247 15.30 13.92 -2.31
CA LYS A 247 16.58 13.83 -1.61
C LYS A 247 16.41 14.36 -0.20
N ILE A 248 16.90 13.62 0.79
CA ILE A 248 16.87 14.02 2.20
C ILE A 248 18.24 13.82 2.82
N HIS A 249 18.52 14.50 3.93
CA HIS A 249 19.67 14.20 4.77
C HIS A 249 19.26 13.20 5.85
N GLY A 250 19.69 11.94 5.71
CA GLY A 250 19.49 10.89 6.71
C GLY A 250 20.53 10.97 7.83
N LEU A 251 20.44 10.05 8.81
CA LEU A 251 21.39 9.98 9.93
C LEU A 251 22.86 9.79 9.50
N TYR A 252 23.11 9.10 8.39
CA TYR A 252 24.47 8.77 7.91
C TYR A 252 24.73 9.33 6.51
N GLY A 253 24.09 10.46 6.17
CA GLY A 253 24.28 11.13 4.90
C GLY A 253 23.05 11.08 4.00
N GLU A 254 23.28 11.39 2.73
CA GLU A 254 22.19 11.70 1.80
C GLU A 254 21.48 10.46 1.29
N LEU A 255 20.15 10.52 1.24
CA LEU A 255 19.28 9.47 0.71
C LEU A 255 18.50 10.00 -0.49
N VAL A 256 18.40 9.19 -1.55
CA VAL A 256 17.65 9.52 -2.76
C VAL A 256 16.62 8.43 -3.05
N GLY A 257 15.36 8.84 -3.23
CA GLY A 257 14.21 7.94 -3.36
C GLY A 257 13.18 8.47 -4.35
N LYS A 258 12.15 7.66 -4.61
CA LYS A 258 10.98 8.09 -5.40
C LYS A 258 10.02 8.81 -4.48
N SER A 259 9.49 9.94 -4.90
CA SER A 259 8.49 10.67 -4.13
C SER A 259 7.23 9.84 -3.96
N ARG A 260 6.63 9.92 -2.78
CA ARG A 260 5.33 9.34 -2.46
C ARG A 260 4.23 10.38 -2.30
N GLY A 261 4.52 11.65 -2.56
CA GLY A 261 3.57 12.76 -2.45
C GLY A 261 4.06 13.88 -1.55
N GLU A 262 3.13 14.61 -0.94
CA GLU A 262 3.40 15.61 0.08
C GLU A 262 3.08 15.11 1.47
N LEU A 263 3.92 15.52 2.42
CA LEU A 263 3.62 15.38 3.83
C LEU A 263 2.31 16.07 4.17
N ALA A 264 1.38 15.29 4.71
CA ALA A 264 0.10 15.75 5.21
C ALA A 264 -0.13 15.20 6.62
N ARG A 265 -0.83 15.98 7.44
CA ARG A 265 -1.45 15.45 8.66
C ARG A 265 -2.84 14.98 8.25
N THR A 266 -3.00 13.67 8.09
CA THR A 266 -4.21 13.07 7.54
C THR A 266 -4.41 11.69 8.16
N ASP A 267 -5.63 11.42 8.57
CA ASP A 267 -6.20 10.11 8.89
C ASP A 267 -6.95 9.52 7.68
N ASP A 268 -7.19 10.33 6.64
CA ASP A 268 -7.78 9.84 5.39
C ASP A 268 -6.95 8.73 4.72
N TRP A 269 -7.66 7.68 4.29
CA TRP A 269 -7.15 6.63 3.43
C TRP A 269 -8.00 6.54 2.17
N TYR A 270 -7.47 6.98 1.02
CA TYR A 270 -8.16 6.87 -0.26
C TYR A 270 -7.21 6.82 -1.46
N ILE A 271 -7.71 6.29 -2.58
CA ILE A 271 -7.10 6.33 -3.92
C ILE A 271 -8.21 6.66 -4.93
N VAL A 272 -7.95 7.60 -5.82
CA VAL A 272 -8.91 8.05 -6.84
C VAL A 272 -8.40 7.66 -8.23
N VAL A 273 -9.22 6.91 -8.98
CA VAL A 273 -8.99 6.54 -10.38
C VAL A 273 -10.24 6.83 -11.20
N HIS A 274 -10.14 6.78 -12.53
CA HIS A 274 -11.34 6.82 -13.37
C HIS A 274 -12.03 5.44 -13.33
N ALA A 275 -13.35 5.41 -13.12
CA ALA A 275 -14.10 4.15 -13.01
C ALA A 275 -13.96 3.31 -14.29
N GLY A 276 -14.12 3.95 -15.45
CA GLY A 276 -13.91 3.32 -16.76
C GLY A 276 -12.50 2.72 -16.94
N ASP A 277 -11.45 3.37 -16.45
CA ASP A 277 -10.09 2.81 -16.54
C ASP A 277 -9.91 1.60 -15.64
N PHE A 278 -10.55 1.60 -14.47
CA PHE A 278 -10.51 0.49 -13.53
C PHE A 278 -11.21 -0.75 -14.09
N ILE A 279 -12.45 -0.61 -14.57
CA ILE A 279 -13.20 -1.74 -15.13
C ILE A 279 -12.54 -2.30 -16.39
N THR A 280 -12.08 -1.44 -17.32
CA THR A 280 -11.36 -1.91 -18.51
C THR A 280 -10.07 -2.65 -18.12
N ALA A 281 -9.36 -2.20 -17.08
CA ALA A 281 -8.18 -2.90 -16.58
C ALA A 281 -8.53 -4.29 -16.02
N LEU A 282 -9.58 -4.36 -15.20
CA LEU A 282 -10.06 -5.59 -14.58
C LEU A 282 -10.50 -6.62 -15.63
N GLU A 283 -11.29 -6.21 -16.61
CA GLU A 283 -11.72 -7.07 -17.72
C GLU A 283 -10.55 -7.46 -18.63
N ALA A 284 -9.58 -6.57 -18.85
CA ALA A 284 -8.40 -6.89 -19.65
C ALA A 284 -7.55 -8.01 -19.01
N VAL A 285 -7.39 -8.00 -17.68
CA VAL A 285 -6.70 -9.10 -16.99
C VAL A 285 -7.55 -10.36 -16.89
N GLY A 286 -8.88 -10.25 -16.79
CA GLY A 286 -9.81 -11.39 -16.86
C GLY A 286 -9.72 -12.12 -18.20
N ARG A 287 -9.71 -11.36 -19.31
CA ARG A 287 -9.58 -11.93 -20.68
C ARG A 287 -8.23 -12.58 -20.96
N ALA A 288 -7.16 -12.17 -20.27
CA ALA A 288 -5.80 -12.65 -20.54
C ALA A 288 -5.61 -14.17 -20.33
N PHE A 289 -6.58 -14.84 -19.70
CA PHE A 289 -6.54 -16.27 -19.41
C PHE A 289 -7.67 -17.08 -20.07
N GLY A 290 -8.28 -16.52 -21.13
CA GLY A 290 -9.38 -17.15 -21.86
C GLY A 290 -10.71 -16.69 -21.30
N GLY A 291 -11.33 -15.72 -21.97
CA GLY A 291 -12.71 -15.36 -21.70
C GLY A 291 -13.62 -16.51 -22.12
N ASN A 292 -14.21 -17.20 -21.15
CA ASN A 292 -15.50 -17.87 -21.24
C ASN A 292 -15.91 -18.31 -19.84
N SER A 293 -17.02 -17.73 -19.38
CA SER A 293 -17.90 -18.22 -18.31
C SER A 293 -17.20 -18.73 -17.03
N TYR A 294 -16.97 -17.83 -16.07
CA TYR A 294 -16.87 -18.22 -14.67
C TYR A 294 -18.26 -18.30 -14.05
#